data_AF-A0A7X7LW98-F1
#
_entry.id   AF-A0A7X7LW98-F1
#
_cell.length_a   1.000
_cell.length_b   1.000
_cell.length_c   1.000
_cell.angle_alpha   90.00
_cell.angle_beta   90.00
_cell.angle_gamma   90.00
#
_symmetry.space_group_name_H-M   'P 1'
#
loop_
_entity.id
_entity.type
_entity.pdbx_description
1 polymer ?
#
loop_
_entity_poly.entity_id
_entity_poly.type
_entity_poly.pdbx_seq_one_letter_code
_entity_poly.pdbx_strand_id
1 'polypeptide(L)'
;MKLRGEDVASAVRDWIKDEIRKAPSARHELGKFFLGVSTGTLGLYATLLKFAAAEPTLDGMTSACFAALLLSALVGLYMAVPHTINITEDTELYSTYNRIVRTTIGLMGLWVTTWLAGFVLGTLRLFD
;
A
#
# COMPACT_ATOMS: atom_id res chain seq x y z
N MET A 1 -33.25 21.02 23.65
CA MET A 1 -32.36 21.77 22.73
C MET A 1 -32.74 21.39 21.31
N LYS A 2 -33.13 22.34 20.44
CA LYS A 2 -33.51 22.06 19.04
C LYS A 2 -32.26 22.19 18.17
N LEU A 3 -31.77 21.09 17.62
CA LEU A 3 -30.68 21.07 16.63
C LEU A 3 -31.14 21.81 15.36
N ARG A 4 -30.36 22.79 14.91
CA ARG A 4 -30.58 23.48 13.63
C ARG A 4 -29.81 22.76 12.52
N GLY A 5 -30.23 22.94 11.27
CA GLY A 5 -29.50 22.38 10.10
C GLY A 5 -28.06 22.89 10.00
N GLU A 6 -27.79 24.10 10.50
CA GLU A 6 -26.45 24.69 10.58
C GLU A 6 -25.52 23.91 11.52
N ASP A 7 -26.04 23.42 12.65
CA ASP A 7 -25.27 22.62 13.61
C ASP A 7 -24.84 21.29 12.99
N VAL A 8 -25.71 20.67 12.20
CA VAL A 8 -25.43 19.42 11.46
C VAL A 8 -24.37 19.65 10.39
N ALA A 9 -24.48 20.75 9.62
CA ALA A 9 -23.52 21.08 8.58
C ALA A 9 -22.11 21.36 9.15
N SER A 10 -22.03 22.04 10.28
CA SER A 10 -20.75 22.26 10.98
C SER A 10 -20.15 20.94 11.46
N ALA A 11 -20.96 20.09 12.11
CA ALA A 11 -20.50 18.80 12.61
C ALA A 11 -19.98 17.89 11.48
N VAL A 12 -20.67 17.84 10.33
CA VAL A 12 -20.21 17.07 9.16
C VAL A 12 -18.91 17.65 8.60
N ARG A 13 -18.79 18.97 8.51
CA ARG A 13 -17.55 19.62 8.04
C ARG A 13 -16.36 19.29 8.93
N ASP A 14 -16.54 19.35 10.24
CA ASP A 14 -15.47 19.05 11.21
C ASP A 14 -15.10 17.58 11.18
N TRP A 15 -16.07 16.68 11.08
CA TRP A 15 -15.83 15.25 10.87
C TRP A 15 -15.00 14.98 9.60
N ILE A 16 -15.35 15.61 8.46
CA ILE A 16 -14.58 15.44 7.21
C ILE A 16 -13.14 15.95 7.36
N LYS A 17 -12.93 17.10 8.02
CA LYS A 17 -11.58 17.62 8.26
C LYS A 17 -10.75 16.65 9.09
N ASP A 18 -11.35 16.06 10.13
CA ASP A 18 -10.67 15.06 10.96
C ASP A 18 -10.34 13.78 10.20
N GLU A 19 -11.25 13.30 9.35
CA GLU A 19 -10.98 12.15 8.47
C GLU A 19 -9.83 12.44 7.49
N ILE A 20 -9.83 13.61 6.84
CA ILE A 20 -8.74 14.00 5.92
C ILE A 20 -7.39 14.08 6.67
N ARG A 21 -7.39 14.53 7.92
CA ARG A 21 -6.17 14.58 8.77
C ARG A 21 -5.68 13.19 9.17
N LYS A 22 -6.59 12.23 9.38
CA LYS A 22 -6.26 10.84 9.74
C LYS A 22 -5.90 9.97 8.54
N ALA A 23 -6.41 10.27 7.35
CA ALA A 23 -6.18 9.45 6.17
C ALA A 23 -4.68 9.19 5.85
N PRO A 24 -3.76 10.16 5.99
CA PRO A 24 -2.33 9.92 5.78
C PRO A 24 -1.71 8.97 6.81
N SER A 25 -2.16 8.98 8.06
CA SER A 25 -1.63 8.04 9.07
C SER A 25 -2.08 6.61 8.78
N ALA A 26 -3.34 6.42 8.38
CA ALA A 26 -3.83 5.11 7.94
C ALA A 26 -3.05 4.60 6.72
N ARG A 27 -2.80 5.46 5.72
CA ARG A 27 -1.97 5.11 4.55
C ARG A 27 -0.55 4.73 4.96
N HIS A 28 0.05 5.46 5.90
CA HIS A 28 1.40 5.18 6.43
C HIS A 28 1.48 3.80 7.11
N GLU A 29 0.52 3.47 7.99
CA GLU A 29 0.47 2.17 8.65
C GLU A 29 0.27 1.02 7.65
N LEU A 30 -0.62 1.19 6.67
CA LEU A 30 -0.80 0.23 5.58
C LEU A 30 0.50 0.04 4.78
N GLY A 31 1.20 1.12 4.46
CA GLY A 31 2.48 1.06 3.74
C GLY A 31 3.54 0.27 4.49
N LYS A 32 3.67 0.47 5.81
CA LYS A 32 4.60 -0.31 6.65
C LYS A 32 4.26 -1.80 6.65
N PHE A 33 2.97 -2.13 6.78
CA PHE A 33 2.50 -3.50 6.71
C PHE A 33 2.82 -4.14 5.34
N PHE A 34 2.47 -3.48 4.25
CA PHE A 34 2.73 -3.92 2.87
C PHE A 34 4.21 -4.11 2.56
N LEU A 35 5.05 -3.17 3.03
CA LEU A 35 6.49 -3.27 2.91
C LEU A 35 7.01 -4.51 3.66
N GLY A 36 6.59 -4.70 4.92
CA GLY A 36 7.00 -5.84 5.74
C GLY A 36 6.59 -7.19 5.14
N VAL A 37 5.38 -7.30 4.61
CA VAL A 37 4.92 -8.50 3.90
C VAL A 37 5.78 -8.76 2.67
N SER A 38 6.02 -7.74 1.83
CA SER A 38 6.76 -7.91 0.58
C SER A 38 8.23 -8.27 0.80
N THR A 39 8.91 -7.59 1.73
CA THR A 39 10.31 -7.89 2.06
C THR A 39 10.45 -9.24 2.76
N GLY A 40 9.50 -9.60 3.62
CA GLY A 40 9.43 -10.92 4.25
C GLY A 40 9.26 -12.04 3.22
N THR A 41 8.34 -11.88 2.27
CA THR A 41 8.15 -12.84 1.16
C THR A 41 9.40 -12.93 0.28
N LEU A 42 10.03 -11.79 -0.04
CA LEU A 42 11.27 -11.76 -0.83
C LEU A 42 12.41 -12.50 -0.11
N GLY A 43 12.61 -12.23 1.19
CA GLY A 43 13.62 -12.92 2.00
C GLY A 43 13.36 -14.42 2.14
N LEU A 44 12.08 -14.80 2.27
CA LEU A 44 11.66 -16.20 2.30
C LEU A 44 12.06 -16.92 1.00
N TYR A 45 11.68 -16.40 -0.17
CA TYR A 45 12.04 -17.04 -1.44
C TYR A 45 13.54 -17.05 -1.71
N ALA A 46 14.26 -15.96 -1.37
CA ALA A 46 15.71 -15.93 -1.46
C ALA A 46 16.37 -17.03 -0.63
N THR A 47 15.79 -17.35 0.53
CA THR A 47 16.28 -18.42 1.41
C THR A 47 15.88 -19.80 0.87
N LEU A 48 14.62 -20.01 0.51
CA LEU A 48 14.11 -21.30 0.05
C LEU A 48 14.77 -21.73 -1.27
N LEU A 49 14.91 -20.83 -2.24
CA LEU A 49 15.55 -21.15 -3.53
C LEU A 49 17.03 -21.52 -3.36
N LYS A 50 17.72 -20.92 -2.38
CA LYS A 50 19.09 -21.29 -2.04
C LYS A 50 19.20 -22.73 -1.51
N PHE A 51 18.18 -23.23 -0.82
CA PHE A 51 18.14 -24.60 -0.32
C PHE A 51 17.58 -25.61 -1.32
N ALA A 52 16.65 -25.18 -2.17
CA ALA A 52 15.97 -26.06 -3.14
C ALA A 52 16.82 -26.35 -4.39
N ALA A 53 17.64 -25.39 -4.83
CA ALA A 53 18.46 -25.55 -6.04
C ALA A 53 19.91 -25.93 -5.71
N ALA A 54 20.43 -26.99 -6.32
CA ALA A 54 21.84 -27.38 -6.22
C ALA A 54 22.78 -26.31 -6.82
N GLU A 55 22.31 -25.60 -7.84
CA GLU A 55 22.96 -24.42 -8.42
C GLU A 55 21.93 -23.28 -8.53
N PRO A 56 22.01 -22.23 -7.69
CA PRO A 56 21.11 -21.10 -7.76
C PRO A 56 21.39 -20.31 -9.05
N THR A 57 20.58 -20.57 -10.08
CA THR A 57 20.64 -19.83 -11.34
C THR A 57 19.56 -18.74 -11.34
N LEU A 58 19.96 -17.54 -11.77
CA LEU A 58 19.02 -16.45 -12.05
C LEU A 58 18.38 -16.70 -13.42
N ASP A 59 17.43 -17.64 -13.47
CA ASP A 59 16.59 -17.82 -14.64
C ASP A 59 15.57 -16.67 -14.76
N GLY A 60 14.91 -16.59 -15.93
CA GLY A 60 13.93 -15.54 -16.20
C GLY A 60 12.76 -15.54 -15.22
N MET A 61 12.36 -16.72 -14.74
CA MET A 61 11.23 -16.88 -13.81
C MET A 61 11.57 -16.38 -12.40
N THR A 62 12.75 -16.73 -11.89
CA THR A 62 13.29 -16.25 -10.62
C THR A 62 13.48 -14.73 -10.66
N SER A 63 14.01 -14.22 -11.78
CA SER A 63 14.18 -12.78 -11.98
C SER A 63 12.84 -12.03 -11.99
N ALA A 64 11.83 -12.57 -12.69
CA ALA A 64 10.48 -11.99 -12.72
C ALA A 64 9.79 -12.03 -11.35
N CYS A 65 9.95 -13.13 -10.59
CA CYS A 65 9.48 -13.25 -9.22
C CYS A 65 10.07 -12.14 -8.33
N PHE A 66 11.40 -12.02 -8.30
CA PHE A 66 12.06 -11.00 -7.48
C PHE A 66 11.74 -9.57 -7.92
N ALA A 67 11.64 -9.31 -9.22
CA ALA A 67 11.25 -8.01 -9.74
C ALA A 67 9.83 -7.62 -9.31
N ALA A 68 8.87 -8.56 -9.37
CA ALA A 68 7.50 -8.33 -8.94
C ALA A 68 7.38 -8.10 -7.42
N LEU A 69 8.09 -8.89 -6.60
CA LEU A 69 8.14 -8.70 -5.14
C LEU A 69 8.86 -7.40 -4.75
N LEU A 70 9.92 -7.02 -5.48
CA LEU A 70 10.61 -5.75 -5.26
C LEU A 70 9.70 -4.58 -5.61
N LEU A 71 8.99 -4.64 -6.73
CA LEU A 71 8.03 -3.60 -7.11
C LEU A 71 6.92 -3.46 -6.06
N SER A 72 6.39 -4.58 -5.56
CA SER A 72 5.46 -4.59 -4.44
C SER A 72 6.05 -3.91 -3.19
N ALA A 73 7.29 -4.25 -2.82
CA ALA A 73 7.98 -3.61 -1.70
C ALA A 73 8.14 -2.09 -1.91
N LEU A 74 8.47 -1.64 -3.13
CA LEU A 74 8.58 -0.22 -3.45
C LEU A 74 7.24 0.52 -3.33
N VAL A 75 6.13 -0.11 -3.73
CA VAL A 75 4.79 0.46 -3.52
C VAL A 75 4.48 0.59 -2.03
N GLY A 76 4.78 -0.45 -1.24
CA GLY A 76 4.65 -0.41 0.22
C GLY A 76 5.50 0.70 0.85
N LEU A 77 6.76 0.84 0.44
CA LEU A 77 7.66 1.90 0.88
C LEU A 77 7.13 3.29 0.52
N TYR A 78 6.65 3.47 -0.70
CA TYR A 78 6.04 4.73 -1.15
C TYR A 78 4.81 5.11 -0.31
N MET A 79 3.97 4.13 0.05
CA MET A 79 2.84 4.34 0.94
C MET A 79 3.27 4.61 2.39
N ALA A 80 4.39 4.04 2.83
CA ALA A 80 4.96 4.24 4.16
C ALA A 80 5.61 5.62 4.33
N VAL A 81 5.80 6.41 3.27
CA VAL A 81 6.27 7.79 3.42
C VAL A 81 5.19 8.62 4.11
N PRO A 82 5.47 9.28 5.24
CA PRO A 82 4.50 10.13 5.91
C PRO A 82 4.13 11.31 5.00
N HIS A 83 2.84 11.48 4.73
CA HIS A 83 2.32 12.63 3.98
C HIS A 83 1.61 13.56 4.96
N THR A 84 1.94 14.85 4.94
CA THR A 84 1.20 15.88 5.67
C THR A 84 0.26 16.60 4.73
N ILE A 85 -1.00 16.78 5.16
CA ILE A 85 -2.02 17.49 4.39
C ILE A 85 -2.39 18.74 5.18
N ASN A 86 -2.06 19.90 4.62
CA ASN A 86 -2.47 21.19 5.16
C ASN A 86 -3.85 21.53 4.61
N ILE A 87 -4.86 21.62 5.48
CA ILE A 87 -6.22 22.02 5.13
C ILE A 87 -6.34 23.52 5.38
N THR A 88 -6.51 24.29 4.31
CA THR A 88 -6.82 25.74 4.35
C THR A 88 -8.32 25.98 4.19
N GLU A 89 -8.80 27.22 4.41
CA GLU A 89 -10.23 27.56 4.22
C GLU A 89 -10.69 27.38 2.77
N ASP A 90 -9.79 27.58 1.80
CA ASP A 90 -10.07 27.41 0.37
C ASP A 90 -9.98 25.95 -0.11
N THR A 91 -9.63 25.01 0.78
CA THR A 91 -9.47 23.60 0.38
C THR A 91 -10.83 22.96 0.16
N GLU A 92 -11.08 22.52 -1.08
CA GLU A 92 -12.25 21.71 -1.39
C GLU A 92 -12.11 20.32 -0.72
N LEU A 93 -12.85 20.14 0.39
CA LEU A 93 -12.73 18.97 1.25
C LEU A 93 -13.10 17.67 0.54
N TYR A 94 -14.19 17.69 -0.23
CA TYR A 94 -14.71 16.50 -0.90
C TYR A 94 -13.75 15.98 -1.97
N SER A 95 -13.24 16.86 -2.84
CA SER A 95 -12.30 16.47 -3.90
C SER A 95 -10.98 15.99 -3.31
N THR A 96 -10.49 16.64 -2.25
CA THR A 96 -9.29 16.23 -1.52
C THR A 96 -9.44 14.84 -0.91
N TYR A 97 -10.54 14.59 -0.20
CA TYR A 97 -10.85 13.27 0.38
C TYR A 97 -10.90 12.19 -0.70
N ASN A 98 -11.70 12.41 -1.75
CA ASN A 98 -11.87 11.45 -2.84
C ASN A 98 -10.55 11.15 -3.56
N ARG A 99 -9.69 12.15 -3.74
CA ARG A 99 -8.34 11.98 -4.31
C ARG A 99 -7.47 11.08 -3.43
N ILE A 100 -7.45 11.30 -2.11
CA ILE A 100 -6.68 10.47 -1.17
C ILE A 100 -7.16 9.03 -1.22
N VAL A 101 -8.48 8.83 -1.10
CA VAL A 101 -9.08 7.49 -1.09
C VAL A 101 -8.79 6.74 -2.39
N ARG A 102 -9.05 7.36 -3.56
CA ARG A 102 -8.79 6.72 -4.87
C ARG A 102 -7.32 6.38 -5.07
N THR A 103 -6.42 7.28 -4.68
CA THR A 103 -4.97 7.04 -4.79
C THR A 103 -4.56 5.88 -3.89
N THR A 104 -5.03 5.84 -2.64
CA THR A 104 -4.74 4.75 -1.70
C THR A 104 -5.27 3.41 -2.23
N ILE A 105 -6.51 3.35 -2.72
CA ILE A 105 -7.10 2.14 -3.31
C ILE A 105 -6.30 1.68 -4.53
N GLY A 106 -5.91 2.60 -5.41
CA GLY A 106 -5.11 2.28 -6.60
C GLY A 106 -3.75 1.69 -6.23
N LEU A 107 -3.07 2.28 -5.23
CA LEU A 107 -1.79 1.76 -4.73
C LEU A 107 -1.96 0.40 -4.05
N MET A 108 -3.02 0.18 -3.27
CA MET A 108 -3.34 -1.13 -2.69
C MET A 108 -3.54 -2.18 -3.80
N GLY A 109 -4.29 -1.86 -4.84
CA GLY A 109 -4.50 -2.76 -5.97
C GLY A 109 -3.20 -3.10 -6.71
N LEU A 110 -2.37 -2.09 -6.98
CA LEU A 110 -1.05 -2.28 -7.58
C LEU A 110 -0.14 -3.15 -6.69
N TRP A 111 -0.15 -2.90 -5.38
CA TRP A 111 0.60 -3.70 -4.40
C TRP A 111 0.14 -5.16 -4.42
N VAL A 112 -1.15 -5.44 -4.26
CA VAL A 112 -1.68 -6.82 -4.24
C VAL A 112 -1.36 -7.56 -5.54
N THR A 113 -1.56 -6.92 -6.69
CA THR A 113 -1.34 -7.57 -7.99
C THR A 113 0.12 -7.90 -8.23
N THR A 114 1.04 -6.98 -7.93
CA THR A 114 2.49 -7.21 -8.06
C THR A 114 3.01 -8.21 -7.04
N TRP A 115 2.54 -8.15 -5.80
CA TRP A 115 2.85 -9.13 -4.76
C TRP A 115 2.38 -10.53 -5.16
N LEU A 116 1.13 -10.67 -5.60
CA LEU A 116 0.54 -11.95 -5.96
C LEU A 116 1.26 -12.57 -7.18
N ALA A 117 1.60 -11.76 -8.18
CA ALA A 117 2.39 -12.22 -9.31
C ALA A 117 3.76 -12.77 -8.87
N GLY A 118 4.46 -12.04 -7.99
CA GLY A 118 5.73 -12.50 -7.41
C GLY A 118 5.58 -13.78 -6.60
N PHE A 119 4.57 -13.86 -5.74
CA PHE A 119 4.28 -15.03 -4.91
C PHE A 119 3.96 -16.27 -5.75
N VAL A 120 3.11 -16.15 -6.77
CA VAL A 120 2.76 -17.27 -7.66
C VAL A 120 4.00 -17.75 -8.42
N LEU A 121 4.77 -16.84 -9.02
CA LEU A 121 5.99 -17.20 -9.74
C LEU A 121 7.03 -17.87 -8.83
N GLY A 122 7.25 -17.33 -7.63
CA GLY A 122 8.17 -17.92 -6.66
C GLY A 122 7.73 -19.30 -6.19
N THR A 123 6.42 -19.49 -5.98
CA THR A 123 5.86 -20.80 -5.60
C THR A 123 6.04 -21.82 -6.71
N LEU A 124 5.64 -21.48 -7.95
CA LEU A 124 5.81 -22.38 -9.09
C LEU A 124 7.28 -22.78 -9.25
N ARG A 125 8.20 -21.82 -9.17
CA ARG A 125 9.64 -22.08 -9.29
C ARG A 125 10.21 -23.00 -8.20
N LEU A 126 9.63 -23.00 -7.00
CA LEU A 126 10.05 -23.89 -5.92
C LEU A 126 9.61 -25.35 -6.12
N PHE A 127 8.54 -25.57 -6.89
CA PHE A 127 7.95 -26.90 -7.10
C PHE A 127 8.21 -27.48 -8.50
N ASP A 128 8.75 -26.68 -9.41
CA ASP A 128 9.34 -27.11 -10.69
C ASP A 128 10.77 -27.67 -10.49
#